data_AF-A0A835ZV19-F1
#
_entry.id   AF-A0A835ZV19-F1
#
_cell.length_a   1.000
_cell.length_b   1.000
_cell.length_c   1.000
_cell.angle_alpha   90.00
_cell.angle_beta   90.00
_cell.angle_gamma   90.00
#
_symmetry.space_group_name_H-M   'P 1'
#
loop_
_entity.id
_entity.type
_entity.pdbx_description
1 polymer ?
#
loop_
_entity_poly.entity_id
_entity_poly.type
_entity_poly.pdbx_seq_one_letter_code
_entity_poly.pdbx_strand_id
1 'polypeptide(L)' 'MAQAFVNSKIQSGKVVVFINPTCPYCTRTQELLSQLPFKQGLLEFVDITASGDTNEIQDYLQQLTGARTVPQVFIGIKIL' A
#
# COMPACT_ATOMS: atom_id res chain seq x y z
N MET A 1 5.19 14.02 -7.56
CA MET A 1 6.03 13.43 -6.48
C MET A 1 5.50 12.07 -6.03
N ALA A 2 4.18 11.85 -6.11
CA ALA A 2 3.51 10.58 -5.82
C ALA A 2 4.10 9.33 -6.50
N GLN A 3 4.46 9.40 -7.79
CA GLN A 3 5.00 8.26 -8.54
C GLN A 3 6.30 7.73 -7.93
N ALA A 4 7.25 8.62 -7.67
CA ALA A 4 8.52 8.27 -7.04
C ALA A 4 8.31 7.72 -5.63
N PHE A 5 7.39 8.31 -4.86
CA PHE A 5 7.01 7.82 -3.54
C PHE A 5 6.48 6.38 -3.60
N VAL A 6 5.44 6.12 -4.40
CA VAL A 6 4.83 4.79 -4.55
C VAL A 6 5.86 3.76 -5.03
N ASN A 7 6.63 4.09 -6.07
CA ASN A 7 7.65 3.19 -6.61
C ASN A 7 8.79 2.92 -5.62
N SER A 8 9.16 3.88 -4.77
CA SER A 8 10.20 3.67 -3.75
C SER A 8 9.79 2.65 -2.68
N LYS A 9 8.48 2.49 -2.45
CA LYS A 9 7.93 1.54 -1.49
C LYS A 9 7.81 0.14 -2.07
N ILE A 10 7.35 0.02 -3.32
CA ILE A 10 7.18 -1.27 -3.99
C ILE A 10 8.55 -1.90 -4.27
N GLN A 11 8.90 -2.95 -3.52
CA GLN A 11 10.20 -3.61 -3.57
C GLN A 11 10.03 -5.13 -3.67
N SER A 12 10.91 -5.78 -4.45
CA SER A 12 10.93 -7.24 -4.54
C SER A 12 11.14 -7.88 -3.16
N GLY A 13 10.41 -8.96 -2.88
CA GLY A 13 10.51 -9.69 -1.62
C GLY A 13 9.79 -9.06 -0.42
N LYS A 14 9.09 -7.93 -0.60
CA LYS A 14 8.27 -7.29 0.44
C LYS A 14 6.78 -7.33 0.11
N VAL A 15 5.95 -7.31 1.14
CA VAL A 15 4.53 -7.02 1.07
C VAL A 15 4.32 -5.58 1.49
N VAL A 16 3.77 -4.77 0.59
CA VAL A 16 3.50 -3.34 0.82
C VAL A 16 2.02 -3.11 0.68
N VAL A 17 1.43 -2.44 1.67
CA VAL A 17 0.00 -2.18 1.70
C VAL A 17 -0.23 -0.68 1.81
N PHE A 18 -0.76 -0.09 0.75
CA PHE A 18 -1.18 1.31 0.76
C PHE A 18 -2.53 1.42 1.46
N ILE A 19 -2.59 2.25 2.51
CA ILE A 19 -3.75 2.39 3.38
C ILE A 19 -4.13 3.86 3.59
N ASN A 20 -5.38 4.07 3.99
CA ASN A 20 -5.83 5.28 4.63
C ASN A 20 -6.28 4.91 6.06
N PRO A 21 -5.78 5.58 7.12
CA PRO A 21 -6.11 5.26 8.52
C PRO A 21 -7.61 5.30 8.85
N THR A 22 -8.39 6.08 8.10
CA THR A 22 -9.84 6.22 8.30
C THR A 22 -10.66 5.13 7.58
N CYS A 23 -10.03 4.31 6.75
CA CYS A 23 -10.72 3.29 5.96
C CYS A 23 -10.90 1.99 6.76
N PRO A 24 -12.14 1.53 7.01
CA PRO A 24 -12.38 0.31 7.80
C PRO A 24 -11.85 -0.96 7.10
N TYR A 25 -11.78 -0.97 5.76
CA TYR A 25 -11.21 -2.10 5.02
C TYR A 25 -9.68 -2.17 5.16
N CYS A 26 -9.02 -1.02 5.31
CA CYS A 26 -7.60 -0.96 5.61
C CYS A 26 -7.31 -1.58 6.98
N THR A 27 -8.08 -1.23 8.01
CA THR A 27 -7.93 -1.82 9.35
C THR A 27 -8.05 -3.34 9.33
N ARG A 28 -9.09 -3.89 8.67
CA ARG A 28 -9.27 -5.35 8.54
C ARG A 28 -8.10 -6.02 7.81
N THR A 29 -7.58 -5.37 6.77
CA THR A 29 -6.44 -5.88 6.00
C THR A 29 -5.16 -5.87 6.83
N GLN A 30 -4.95 -4.83 7.64
CA GLN A 30 -3.84 -4.74 8.57
C GLN A 30 -3.90 -5.87 9.61
N GLU A 31 -5.08 -6.07 10.22
CA GLU A 31 -5.31 -7.15 11.20
C GLU A 31 -5.06 -8.54 10.59
N LEU A 32 -5.53 -8.79 9.37
CA LEU A 32 -5.35 -10.07 8.69
C LEU A 32 -3.87 -10.33 8.36
N LEU A 33 -3.19 -9.36 7.76
CA LEU A 33 -1.78 -9.53 7.37
C LEU A 33 -0.86 -9.58 8.58
N SER A 34 -1.19 -8.90 9.68
CA SER A 34 -0.39 -8.96 10.92
C SER A 34 -0.44 -10.32 11.61
N GLN A 35 -1.41 -11.19 11.28
CA GLN A 35 -1.49 -12.55 11.81
C GLN A 35 -0.59 -13.54 11.04
N LEU A 36 -0.09 -13.17 9.87
CA LEU A 36 0.76 -14.04 9.06
C LEU A 36 2.22 -13.97 9.53
N PRO A 37 3.00 -15.06 9.43
CA PRO A 37 4.37 -15.14 9.93
C PRO A 37 5.37 -14.46 8.98
N PHE A 38 5.20 -13.16 8.73
CA PHE A 38 6.16 -12.38 7.96
C PHE A 38 7.48 -12.25 8.71
N LYS A 39 8.61 -12.39 8.00
CA LYS A 39 9.90 -12.01 8.58
C LYS A 39 9.90 -10.50 8.84
N GLN A 40 10.62 -10.09 9.87
CA GLN A 40 10.72 -8.69 10.26
C GLN A 40 11.13 -7.81 9.06
N GLY A 41 10.40 -6.71 8.85
CA GLY A 41 10.65 -5.76 7.77
C GLY A 41 10.16 -6.19 6.38
N LEU A 42 9.50 -7.34 6.26
CA LEU A 42 8.90 -7.77 4.98
C LEU A 42 7.45 -7.32 4.80
N LEU A 43 6.76 -6.86 5.84
CA LEU A 43 5.42 -6.28 5.75
C LEU A 43 5.51 -4.78 6.09
N GLU A 44 5.06 -3.93 5.18
CA GLU A 44 5.03 -2.47 5.35
C GLU A 44 3.62 -1.93 5.06
N PHE A 45 3.09 -1.11 5.98
CA PHE A 45 1.85 -0.37 5.79
C PHE A 45 2.20 1.09 5.51
N VAL A 46 1.72 1.60 4.37
CA VAL A 46 2.03 2.94 3.89
C VAL A 46 0.77 3.79 3.97
N ASP A 47 0.76 4.75 4.89
CA ASP A 47 -0.29 5.77 4.99
C ASP A 47 -0.14 6.81 3.87
N ILE A 48 -1.11 6.83 2.95
CA ILE A 48 -1.12 7.75 1.80
C ILE A 48 -1.60 9.17 2.16
N THR A 49 -2.08 9.38 3.39
CA THR A 49 -2.56 10.68 3.89
C THR A 49 -1.45 11.51 4.53
N ALA A 50 -0.35 10.86 4.93
CA ALA A 50 0.74 11.52 5.65
C ALA A 50 1.50 12.58 4.84
N SER A 51 1.50 12.49 3.51
CA SER A 51 2.28 13.38 2.63
C SER A 51 1.50 14.53 2.01
N GLY A 52 0.19 14.68 2.28
CA GLY A 52 -0.67 15.70 1.65
C GLY A 52 -1.04 15.44 0.18
N ASP A 53 -0.24 14.65 -0.54
CA ASP A 53 -0.43 14.30 -1.96
C ASP A 53 -1.40 13.11 -2.20
N THR A 54 -2.38 12.90 -1.32
CA THR A 54 -3.23 11.70 -1.33
C THR A 54 -3.92 11.44 -2.66
N ASN A 55 -4.47 12.48 -3.30
CA ASN A 55 -5.15 12.33 -4.59
C ASN A 55 -4.18 11.86 -5.69
N GLU A 56 -2.99 12.47 -5.78
CA GLU A 56 -1.99 12.09 -6.78
C GLU A 56 -1.50 10.64 -6.57
N ILE A 57 -1.36 10.23 -5.31
CA ILE A 57 -1.01 8.84 -4.96
C ILE A 57 -2.10 7.89 -5.42
N GLN A 58 -3.37 8.18 -5.12
CA GLN A 58 -4.49 7.34 -5.54
C GLN A 58 -4.65 7.27 -7.07
N ASP A 59 -4.43 8.39 -7.76
CA ASP A 59 -4.51 8.45 -9.22
C ASP A 59 -3.39 7.62 -9.87
N TYR A 60 -2.17 7.68 -9.31
CA TYR A 60 -1.08 6.84 -9.78
C TYR A 60 -1.28 5.36 -9.46
N LEU A 61 -1.78 5.03 -8.27
CA LEU A 61 -2.18 3.66 -7.95
C LEU A 61 -3.27 3.16 -8.89
N GLN A 62 -4.22 3.99 -9.32
CA GLN A 62 -5.19 3.63 -10.35
C GLN A 62 -4.54 3.33 -11.70
N GLN A 63 -3.55 4.10 -12.11
CA GLN A 63 -2.79 3.83 -13.34
C GLN A 63 -2.05 2.48 -13.27
N LEU A 64 -1.50 2.13 -12.10
CA LEU A 64 -0.76 0.88 -11.92
C LEU A 64 -1.66 -0.36 -11.78
N THR A 65 -2.79 -0.21 -11.09
CA THR A 65 -3.60 -1.34 -10.61
C THR A 65 -4.96 -1.45 -11.27
N GLY A 66 -5.40 -0.41 -11.97
CA GLY A 66 -6.76 -0.25 -12.47
C GLY A 66 -7.76 0.24 -11.41
N ALA A 67 -7.38 0.33 -10.14
CA ALA A 67 -8.24 0.74 -9.04
C ALA A 67 -7.69 1.94 -8.28
N ARG A 68 -8.57 2.88 -7.91
CA ARG A 68 -8.22 4.09 -7.12
C ARG A 68 -8.35 3.88 -5.61
N THR A 69 -9.05 2.81 -5.21
CA THR A 69 -9.44 2.55 -3.83
C THR A 69 -8.31 1.93 -3.02
N VAL A 70 -8.32 2.17 -1.71
CA VAL A 70 -7.51 1.48 -0.71
C VAL A 70 -8.38 0.47 0.07
N PRO A 71 -7.81 -0.60 0.64
CA PRO A 71 -6.39 -0.97 0.63
C PRO A 71 -5.91 -1.48 -0.74
N GLN A 72 -4.62 -1.25 -1.05
CA GLN A 72 -3.94 -1.91 -2.18
C GLN A 72 -2.72 -2.67 -1.70
N VAL A 73 -2.65 -3.95 -2.07
CA VAL A 73 -1.62 -4.88 -1.60
C VAL A 73 -0.69 -5.23 -2.75
N PHE A 74 0.61 -5.03 -2.53
CA PHE A 74 1.67 -5.43 -3.44
C PHE A 74 2.48 -6.54 -2.79
N ILE A 75 2.74 -7.62 -3.53
CA ILE A 75 3.66 -8.69 -3.15
C ILE A 75 4.83 -8.67 -4.12
N GLY A 76 5.98 -8.20 -3.66
CA GLY A 76 7.10 -7.85 -4.52
C GLY A 76 6.71 -6.71 -5.47
N ILE A 77 6.89 -6.95 -6.76
CA ILE A 77 6.51 -6.01 -7.84
C ILE A 77 5.13 -6.31 -8.45
N LYS A 78 4.38 -7.26 -7.88
CA LYS A 78 3.07 -7.67 -8.40
C LYS A 78 1.96 -7.17 -7.47
N ILE A 79 0.86 -6.73 -8.08
CA ILE A 79 -0.42 -6.49 -7.40
C ILE A 79 -1.11 -7.81 -7.08
N LEU A 80 -1.74 -7.85 -5.91
CA LEU A 80 -2.63 -8.92 -5.47
C LEU A 80 -4.09 -8.56 -5.76
#